data_AF-A0A0R3PE91-F1
#
_entry.id   AF-A0A0R3PE91-F1
#
_cell.length_a   1.000
_cell.length_b   1.000
_cell.length_c   1.000
_cell.angle_alpha   90.00
_cell.angle_beta   90.00
_cell.angle_gamma   90.00
#
_symmetry.space_group_name_H-M   'P 1'
#
loop_
_entity.id
_entity.type
_entity.pdbx_description
1 polymer ?
#
loop_
_entity_poly.entity_id
_entity_poly.type
_entity_poly.pdbx_seq_one_letter_code
_entity_poly.pdbx_strand_id
1 'polypeptide(L)'
;MTEEDHQESDGERELSDSDSESELDIAEYEKRREQCFRLIVLSEIQFNKLKLILRDLKIKQLTKRRQEILNQVDPEFTVKHRELQEEFNARVKLAEAIRCLEMDSLERRTVGLTGIAQTNQDDNKVIVQEKIRERILNKIQAEKEHQLEIKIVKSYFLDGQFDLKRERSEENFDFPPKKTRYNIPVIIHQLTEHQIEADIRSMELAILIADMKRDSGPLRMANSELRELLDKASRKLDLPFDNEEPIDITNRFFEDCSLSGLSLGEVVRYDSFSLGEAMSAVELMDEKMDIGMKKVTRRIGLEESIAMGLYESSLAEQLTTYDATLCAFVTWLEGSCIGQTLWTNVLLTDPERVRFDEHPVFACLSHGFYQIVMIVKSIIQNASVYEEVNFP
;
A
#
# COMPACT_ATOMS: atom_id res chain seq x y z
N MET A 1 20.90 -21.20 64.97
CA MET A 1 20.12 -20.60 66.07
C MET A 1 18.87 -20.03 65.44
N THR A 2 17.80 -20.84 65.51
CA THR A 2 16.35 -20.48 65.56
C THR A 2 15.86 -19.55 64.45
N GLU A 3 15.28 -20.00 63.32
CA GLU A 3 14.08 -20.85 63.15
C GLU A 3 12.94 -20.43 64.11
N GLU A 4 12.05 -19.57 63.62
CA GLU A 4 10.69 -19.42 64.15
C GLU A 4 9.69 -19.51 63.00
N ASP A 5 8.86 -20.55 63.13
CA ASP A 5 7.80 -20.99 62.25
C ASP A 5 6.64 -19.99 62.21
N HIS A 6 6.26 -19.56 61.01
CA HIS A 6 4.93 -19.00 60.78
C HIS A 6 3.94 -20.16 60.59
N GLN A 7 3.33 -20.59 61.69
CA GLN A 7 2.12 -21.43 61.66
C GLN A 7 0.93 -20.58 61.18
N GLU A 8 0.49 -20.81 59.95
CA GLU A 8 -0.85 -20.42 59.49
C GLU A 8 -1.87 -21.26 60.27
N SER A 9 -2.47 -20.65 61.29
CA SER A 9 -3.61 -21.22 62.01
C SER A 9 -4.86 -21.02 61.17
N ASP A 10 -5.26 -22.06 60.44
CA ASP A 10 -6.61 -22.26 59.92
C ASP A 10 -7.61 -22.23 61.09
N GLY A 11 -8.13 -21.03 61.37
CA GLY A 11 -9.21 -20.82 62.32
C GLY A 11 -10.54 -20.99 61.62
N GLU A 12 -11.11 -22.18 61.71
CA GLU A 12 -12.51 -22.46 61.39
C GLU A 12 -13.40 -21.38 62.03
N ARG A 13 -14.03 -20.55 61.19
CA ARG A 13 -15.06 -19.61 61.63
C ARG A 13 -16.34 -20.40 61.89
N GLU A 14 -16.47 -20.92 63.11
CA GLU A 14 -17.78 -21.27 63.65
C GLU A 14 -18.62 -19.98 63.74
N LEU A 15 -19.55 -19.83 62.80
CA LEU A 15 -20.65 -18.87 62.87
C LEU A 15 -21.57 -19.31 64.00
N SER A 16 -21.21 -18.92 65.22
CA SER A 16 -22.07 -19.01 66.39
C SER A 16 -23.04 -17.83 66.37
N ASP A 17 -24.19 -18.03 65.70
CA ASP A 17 -25.36 -17.16 65.77
C ASP A 17 -26.03 -17.29 67.15
N SER A 18 -25.32 -16.88 68.19
CA SER A 18 -25.88 -16.75 69.53
C SER A 18 -26.38 -15.32 69.73
N ASP A 19 -27.53 -15.01 69.12
CA ASP A 19 -28.35 -13.82 69.41
C ASP A 19 -28.99 -13.94 70.80
N SER A 20 -28.15 -13.94 71.83
CA SER A 20 -28.58 -13.64 73.18
C SER A 20 -28.56 -12.11 73.33
N GLU A 21 -29.56 -11.44 72.74
CA GLU A 21 -29.88 -10.06 73.05
C GLU A 21 -30.26 -9.99 74.54
N SER A 22 -29.27 -9.81 75.41
CA SER A 22 -29.51 -9.24 76.72
C SER A 22 -30.13 -7.87 76.46
N GLU A 23 -31.37 -7.64 76.88
CA GLU A 23 -32.03 -6.33 76.87
C GLU A 23 -31.10 -5.33 77.58
N LEU A 24 -30.23 -4.68 76.80
CA LEU A 24 -29.33 -3.65 77.29
C LEU A 24 -30.19 -2.45 77.62
N ASP A 25 -30.00 -1.92 78.83
CA ASP A 25 -30.63 -0.67 79.22
C ASP A 25 -30.34 0.38 78.13
N ILE A 26 -31.39 1.07 77.68
CA ILE A 26 -31.34 2.02 76.57
C ILE A 26 -30.25 3.07 76.83
N ALA A 27 -30.05 3.45 78.09
CA ALA A 27 -28.99 4.36 78.51
C ALA A 27 -27.57 3.78 78.33
N GLU A 28 -27.37 2.48 78.54
CA GLU A 28 -26.08 1.82 78.33
C GLU A 28 -25.77 1.67 76.83
N TYR A 29 -26.78 1.36 76.03
CA TYR A 29 -26.67 1.33 74.56
C TYR A 29 -26.26 2.71 74.01
N GLU A 30 -26.95 3.78 74.43
CA GLU A 30 -26.62 5.14 74.00
C GLU A 30 -25.21 5.56 74.42
N LYS A 31 -24.77 5.18 75.63
CA LYS A 31 -23.40 5.45 76.11
C LYS A 31 -22.34 4.73 75.27
N ARG A 32 -22.56 3.47 74.90
CA ARG A 32 -21.65 2.73 74.00
C ARG A 32 -21.62 3.36 72.61
N ARG A 33 -22.79 3.75 72.08
CA ARG A 33 -22.89 4.47 70.80
C ARG A 33 -22.10 5.78 70.82
N GLU A 34 -22.21 6.56 71.88
CA GLU A 34 -21.47 7.82 72.04
C GLU A 34 -19.95 7.58 72.13
N GLN A 35 -19.52 6.54 72.85
CA GLN A 35 -18.11 6.17 72.94
C GLN A 35 -17.53 5.72 71.60
N CYS A 36 -18.25 4.88 70.85
CA CYS A 36 -17.86 4.47 69.50
C CYS A 36 -17.79 5.67 68.56
N PHE A 37 -18.79 6.56 68.62
CA PHE A 37 -18.79 7.78 67.82
C PHE A 37 -17.58 8.66 68.12
N ARG A 38 -17.22 8.82 69.41
CA ARG A 38 -16.04 9.58 69.81
C ARG A 38 -14.73 8.97 69.29
N LEU A 39 -14.61 7.64 69.31
CA LEU A 39 -13.45 6.94 68.77
C LEU A 39 -13.32 7.13 67.25
N ILE A 40 -14.43 7.03 66.53
CA ILE A 40 -14.48 7.29 65.08
C ILE A 40 -14.01 8.72 64.79
N VAL A 41 -14.56 9.72 65.49
CA VAL A 41 -14.18 11.12 65.29
C VAL A 41 -12.69 11.35 65.57
N LEU A 42 -12.14 10.78 66.65
CA LEU A 42 -10.71 10.91 66.96
C LEU A 42 -9.83 10.23 65.90
N SER A 43 -10.22 9.04 65.43
CA SER A 43 -9.49 8.33 64.37
C SER A 43 -9.54 9.10 63.04
N GLU A 44 -10.66 9.73 62.70
CA GLU A 44 -10.84 10.53 61.50
C GLU A 44 -9.95 11.79 61.54
N ILE A 45 -9.84 12.44 62.70
CA ILE A 45 -8.94 13.60 62.89
C ILE A 45 -7.48 13.17 62.68
N GLN A 46 -7.06 12.03 63.23
CA GLN A 46 -5.70 11.51 63.06
C GLN A 46 -5.41 11.12 61.61
N PHE A 47 -6.36 10.45 60.95
CA PHE A 47 -6.26 10.06 59.55
C PHE A 47 -6.11 11.28 58.64
N ASN A 48 -6.92 12.32 58.85
CA ASN A 48 -6.82 13.55 58.08
C ASN A 48 -5.49 14.27 58.28
N LYS A 49 -4.95 14.26 59.51
CA LYS A 49 -3.62 14.81 59.79
C LYS A 49 -2.52 14.06 59.02
N LEU A 50 -2.58 12.73 58.99
CA LEU A 50 -1.64 11.91 58.22
C LEU A 50 -1.77 12.15 56.71
N LYS A 51 -3.00 12.28 56.21
CA LYS A 51 -3.28 12.57 54.80
C LYS A 51 -2.66 13.89 54.34
N LEU A 52 -2.73 14.94 55.18
CA LEU A 52 -2.08 16.22 54.91
C LEU A 52 -0.55 16.09 54.86
N ILE A 53 0.05 15.38 55.84
CA ILE A 53 1.51 15.15 55.87
C ILE A 53 1.97 14.38 54.63
N LEU A 54 1.24 13.33 54.24
CA LEU A 54 1.56 12.53 53.05
C LEU A 54 1.48 13.36 51.78
N ARG A 55 0.44 14.20 51.64
CA ARG A 55 0.30 15.13 50.51
C ARG A 55 1.50 16.07 50.44
N ASP A 56 1.91 16.67 51.56
CA ASP A 56 3.03 17.60 51.59
C ASP A 56 4.36 16.93 51.23
N LEU A 57 4.59 15.71 51.73
CA LEU A 57 5.77 14.92 51.35
C LEU A 57 5.76 14.58 49.86
N LYS A 58 4.61 14.21 49.30
CA LYS A 58 4.48 13.92 47.88
C LYS A 58 4.75 15.15 47.02
N ILE A 59 4.22 16.32 47.41
CA ILE A 59 4.47 17.59 46.73
C ILE A 59 5.97 17.94 46.77
N LYS A 60 6.64 17.76 47.92
CA LYS A 60 8.08 17.99 48.03
C LYS A 60 8.89 17.06 47.14
N GLN A 61 8.55 15.77 47.11
CA GLN A 61 9.20 14.79 46.22
C GLN A 61 9.04 15.19 44.75
N LEU A 62 7.82 15.54 44.32
CA LEU A 62 7.53 15.94 42.94
C LEU A 62 8.24 17.24 42.57
N THR A 63 8.29 18.21 43.49
CA THR A 63 9.00 19.48 43.26
C THR A 63 10.49 19.26 43.10
N LYS A 64 11.08 18.38 43.92
CA LYS A 64 12.50 18.00 43.80
C LYS A 64 12.78 17.35 42.44
N ARG A 65 11.97 16.36 42.05
CA ARG A 65 12.13 15.68 40.76
C ARG A 65 11.95 16.64 39.58
N ARG A 66 10.98 17.55 39.64
CA ARG A 66 10.82 18.62 38.64
C ARG A 66 12.08 19.49 38.51
N GLN A 67 12.72 19.82 39.62
CA GLN A 67 13.95 20.62 39.62
C GLN A 67 15.15 19.83 39.07
N GLU A 68 15.23 18.53 39.35
CA GLU A 68 16.24 17.63 38.78
C GLU A 68 16.09 17.49 37.25
N ILE A 69 14.86 17.42 36.74
CA ILE A 69 14.56 17.44 35.30
C ILE A 69 14.92 18.79 34.68
N LEU A 70 14.56 19.92 35.31
CA LEU A 70 14.93 21.26 34.83
C LEU A 70 16.45 21.45 34.73
N ASN A 71 17.19 20.89 35.69
CA ASN A 71 18.65 20.92 35.70
C ASN A 71 19.29 19.87 34.78
N GLN A 72 18.47 19.03 34.10
CA GLN A 72 18.93 17.91 33.26
C GLN A 72 19.82 16.91 34.01
N VAL A 73 19.63 16.76 35.33
CA VAL A 73 20.39 15.83 36.17
C VAL A 73 19.60 14.55 36.44
N ASP A 74 18.28 14.56 36.19
CA ASP A 74 17.45 13.36 36.35
C ASP A 74 18.00 12.22 35.43
N PRO A 75 18.34 11.06 36.01
CA PRO A 75 19.01 9.99 35.27
C PRO A 75 18.10 9.35 34.22
N GLU A 76 16.80 9.28 34.49
CA GLU A 76 15.81 8.73 33.57
C GLU A 76 15.63 9.67 32.37
N PHE A 77 15.57 10.99 32.63
CA PHE A 77 15.55 12.01 31.58
C PHE A 77 16.81 11.98 30.70
N THR A 78 18.00 11.84 31.31
CA THR A 78 19.28 11.88 30.59
C THR A 78 19.46 10.67 29.68
N VAL A 79 19.05 9.48 30.13
CA VAL A 79 19.07 8.25 29.31
C VAL A 79 18.13 8.41 28.13
N LYS A 80 16.89 8.84 28.37
CA LYS A 80 15.90 9.02 27.29
C LYS A 80 16.31 10.08 26.28
N HIS A 81 16.93 11.18 26.73
CA HIS A 81 17.48 12.18 25.83
C HIS A 81 18.57 11.61 24.92
N ARG A 82 19.47 10.77 25.45
CA ARG A 82 20.53 10.13 24.67
C ARG A 82 19.95 9.18 23.62
N GLU A 83 19.00 8.33 24.00
CA GLU A 83 18.31 7.43 23.08
C GLU A 83 17.64 8.19 21.93
N LEU A 84 16.93 9.29 22.26
CA LEU A 84 16.28 10.12 21.25
C LEU A 84 17.27 10.76 20.28
N GLN A 85 18.45 11.16 20.79
CA GLN A 85 19.51 11.74 19.99
C GLN A 85 20.18 10.71 19.06
N GLU A 86 20.33 9.47 19.53
CA GLU A 86 20.82 8.36 18.72
C GLU A 86 19.84 8.00 17.59
N GLU A 87 18.54 7.91 17.91
CA GLU A 87 17.46 7.72 16.93
C GLU A 87 17.41 8.83 15.89
N PHE A 88 17.50 10.09 16.30
CA PHE A 88 17.55 11.22 15.39
C PHE A 88 18.74 11.13 14.43
N ASN A 89 19.93 10.81 14.95
CA ASN A 89 21.13 10.65 14.13
C ASN A 89 21.01 9.47 13.14
N ALA A 90 20.35 8.38 13.55
CA ALA A 90 20.08 7.25 12.66
C ALA A 90 19.13 7.64 11.51
N ARG A 91 18.06 8.39 11.82
CA ARG A 91 17.12 8.89 10.81
C ARG A 91 17.77 9.84 9.81
N VAL A 92 18.66 10.73 10.27
CA VAL A 92 19.41 11.63 9.38
C VAL A 92 20.27 10.82 8.41
N LYS A 93 21.01 9.82 8.89
CA LYS A 93 21.83 8.95 8.03
C LYS A 93 21.00 8.16 7.00
N LEU A 94 19.83 7.68 7.41
CA LEU A 94 18.91 6.97 6.52
C LEU A 94 18.37 7.91 5.43
N ALA A 95 17.97 9.13 5.79
CA ALA A 95 17.53 10.14 4.84
C ALA A 95 18.64 10.52 3.84
N GLU A 96 19.88 10.66 4.30
CA GLU A 96 21.04 10.90 3.44
C GLU A 96 21.25 9.75 2.45
N ALA A 97 21.15 8.50 2.91
CA ALA A 97 21.28 7.32 2.06
C ALA A 97 20.18 7.25 0.98
N ILE A 98 18.92 7.48 1.36
CA ILE A 98 17.79 7.52 0.42
C ILE A 98 18.04 8.58 -0.66
N ARG A 99 18.41 9.79 -0.26
CA ARG A 99 18.68 10.88 -1.20
C ARG A 99 19.78 10.52 -2.20
N CYS A 100 20.85 9.87 -1.74
CA CYS A 100 21.92 9.40 -2.64
C CYS A 100 21.40 8.36 -3.65
N LEU A 101 20.62 7.38 -3.19
CA LEU A 101 20.06 6.33 -4.06
C LEU A 101 19.06 6.89 -5.08
N GLU A 102 18.24 7.86 -4.69
CA GLU A 102 17.31 8.55 -5.58
C GLU A 102 18.04 9.36 -6.66
N MET A 103 19.08 10.09 -6.27
CA MET A 103 19.93 10.84 -7.20
C MET A 103 20.61 9.90 -8.22
N ASP A 104 21.20 8.79 -7.75
CA ASP A 104 21.82 7.79 -8.62
C ASP A 104 20.81 7.14 -9.57
N SER A 105 19.59 6.86 -9.09
CA SER A 105 18.51 6.29 -9.91
C SER A 105 18.08 7.26 -11.00
N LEU A 106 17.94 8.55 -10.64
CA LEU A 106 17.60 9.61 -11.58
C LEU A 106 18.70 9.77 -12.64
N GLU A 107 19.98 9.79 -12.23
CA GLU A 107 21.12 9.89 -13.14
C GLU A 107 21.17 8.71 -14.13
N ARG A 108 20.99 7.47 -13.65
CA ARG A 108 20.93 6.30 -14.53
C ARG A 108 19.79 6.41 -15.55
N ARG A 109 18.61 6.89 -15.13
CA ARG A 109 17.46 7.08 -16.03
C ARG A 109 17.73 8.15 -17.08
N THR A 110 18.30 9.29 -16.70
CA THR A 110 18.58 10.39 -17.63
C THR A 110 19.65 9.99 -18.64
N VAL A 111 20.72 9.33 -18.20
CA VAL A 111 21.76 8.78 -19.09
C VAL A 111 21.16 7.75 -20.04
N GLY A 112 20.33 6.83 -19.54
CA GLY A 112 19.65 5.82 -20.36
C GLY A 112 18.75 6.43 -21.44
N LEU A 113 17.91 7.40 -21.08
CA LEU A 113 17.05 8.11 -22.04
C LEU A 113 17.86 8.90 -23.08
N THR A 114 18.95 9.52 -22.65
CA THR A 114 19.85 10.26 -23.56
C THR A 114 20.50 9.30 -24.57
N GLY A 115 20.95 8.12 -24.11
CA GLY A 115 21.49 7.07 -24.98
C GLY A 115 20.45 6.58 -26.00
N ILE A 116 19.23 6.29 -25.56
CA ILE A 116 18.13 5.87 -26.46
C ILE A 116 17.83 6.96 -27.51
N ALA A 117 17.79 8.23 -27.11
CA ALA A 117 17.55 9.33 -28.02
C ALA A 117 18.65 9.46 -29.09
N GLN A 118 19.92 9.27 -28.70
CA GLN A 118 21.05 9.26 -29.63
C GLN A 118 20.96 8.10 -30.61
N THR A 119 20.71 6.88 -30.13
CA THR A 119 20.54 5.70 -30.99
C THR A 119 19.39 5.89 -31.97
N ASN A 120 18.22 6.32 -31.51
CA ASN A 120 17.08 6.61 -32.38
C ASN A 120 17.40 7.68 -33.42
N GLN A 121 18.19 8.70 -33.07
CA GLN A 121 18.61 9.72 -34.03
C GLN A 121 19.53 9.12 -35.11
N ASP A 122 20.45 8.25 -34.73
CA ASP A 122 21.37 7.60 -35.66
C ASP A 122 20.65 6.59 -36.57
N ASP A 123 19.73 5.80 -36.03
CA ASP A 123 18.87 4.90 -36.80
C ASP A 123 18.04 5.66 -37.84
N ASN A 124 17.48 6.81 -37.45
CA ASN A 124 16.75 7.67 -38.37
C ASN A 124 17.65 8.21 -39.51
N LYS A 125 18.91 8.54 -39.23
CA LYS A 125 19.86 8.94 -40.28
C LYS A 125 20.11 7.79 -41.26
N VAL A 126 20.33 6.57 -40.74
CA VAL A 126 20.55 5.38 -41.57
C VAL A 126 19.34 5.10 -42.45
N ILE A 127 18.13 5.13 -41.90
CA ILE A 127 16.88 4.92 -42.66
C ILE A 127 16.73 5.96 -43.78
N VAL A 128 17.03 7.23 -43.51
CA VAL A 128 16.95 8.29 -44.54
C VAL A 128 18.00 8.07 -45.63
N GLN A 129 19.22 7.68 -45.26
CA GLN A 129 20.28 7.36 -46.23
C GLN A 129 19.86 6.21 -47.15
N GLU A 130 19.28 5.15 -46.59
CA GLU A 130 18.83 4.00 -47.37
C GLU A 130 17.67 4.37 -48.31
N LYS A 131 16.70 5.17 -47.84
CA LYS A 131 15.63 5.70 -48.71
C LYS A 131 16.15 6.53 -49.87
N ILE A 132 17.18 7.36 -49.64
CA ILE A 132 17.81 8.14 -50.71
C ILE A 132 18.51 7.21 -51.70
N ARG A 133 19.22 6.19 -51.20
CA ARG A 133 19.91 5.18 -52.01
C ARG A 133 18.93 4.42 -52.89
N GLU A 134 17.84 3.90 -52.33
CA GLU A 134 16.76 3.23 -53.08
C GLU A 134 16.17 4.14 -54.15
N ARG A 135 15.89 5.41 -53.83
CA ARG A 135 15.35 6.36 -54.80
C ARG A 135 16.30 6.61 -55.97
N ILE A 136 17.62 6.62 -55.73
CA ILE A 136 18.63 6.73 -56.79
C ILE A 136 18.65 5.46 -57.63
N LEU A 137 18.64 4.27 -57.01
CA LEU A 137 18.63 2.99 -57.71
C LEU A 137 17.39 2.85 -58.60
N ASN A 138 16.21 3.22 -58.09
CA ASN A 138 14.96 3.17 -58.85
C ASN A 138 14.99 4.12 -60.06
N LYS A 139 15.57 5.32 -59.91
CA LYS A 139 15.77 6.24 -61.04
C LYS A 139 16.72 5.67 -62.08
N ILE A 140 17.82 5.05 -61.66
CA ILE A 140 18.77 4.40 -62.58
C ILE A 140 18.07 3.27 -63.33
N GLN A 141 17.27 2.45 -62.64
CA GLN A 141 16.54 1.35 -63.25
C GLN A 141 15.49 1.85 -64.26
N ALA A 142 14.69 2.84 -63.88
CA ALA A 142 13.70 3.46 -64.78
C ALA A 142 14.35 4.08 -66.02
N GLU A 143 15.50 4.76 -65.87
CA GLU A 143 16.23 5.30 -67.02
C GLU A 143 16.78 4.17 -67.91
N LYS A 144 17.29 3.07 -67.35
CA LYS A 144 17.73 1.90 -68.14
C LYS A 144 16.58 1.28 -68.92
N GLU A 145 15.40 1.15 -68.32
CA GLU A 145 14.19 0.66 -68.97
C GLU A 145 13.75 1.59 -70.10
N HIS A 146 13.71 2.90 -69.86
CA HIS A 146 13.42 3.89 -70.88
C HIS A 146 14.43 3.87 -72.05
N GLN A 147 15.73 3.69 -71.77
CA GLN A 147 16.75 3.52 -72.81
C GLN A 147 16.54 2.23 -73.63
N LEU A 148 16.12 1.14 -72.99
CA LEU A 148 15.72 -0.09 -73.67
C LEU A 148 14.51 0.14 -74.58
N GLU A 149 13.47 0.81 -74.07
CA GLU A 149 12.28 1.18 -74.86
C GLU A 149 12.65 2.03 -76.07
N ILE A 150 13.47 3.07 -75.90
CA ILE A 150 13.96 3.89 -77.03
C ILE A 150 14.72 3.04 -78.04
N LYS A 151 15.60 2.12 -77.59
CA LYS A 151 16.33 1.22 -78.51
C LYS A 151 15.37 0.33 -79.30
N ILE A 152 14.36 -0.23 -78.63
CA ILE A 152 13.32 -1.07 -79.24
C ILE A 152 12.54 -0.25 -80.29
N VAL A 153 12.07 0.94 -79.93
CA VAL A 153 11.36 1.84 -80.86
C VAL A 153 12.25 2.21 -82.04
N LYS A 154 13.53 2.55 -81.80
CA LYS A 154 14.49 2.83 -82.88
C LYS A 154 14.71 1.63 -83.79
N SER A 155 14.81 0.41 -83.28
CA SER A 155 14.90 -0.77 -84.14
C SER A 155 13.64 -0.94 -85.01
N TYR A 156 12.44 -0.72 -84.45
CA TYR A 156 11.20 -0.83 -85.23
C TYR A 156 11.03 0.30 -86.27
N PHE A 157 11.47 1.52 -85.97
CA PHE A 157 11.38 2.65 -86.91
C PHE A 157 12.54 2.70 -87.93
N LEU A 158 13.70 2.11 -87.62
CA LEU A 158 14.85 2.03 -88.53
C LEU A 158 14.88 0.75 -89.38
N ASP A 159 14.11 -0.30 -89.02
CA ASP A 159 13.90 -1.51 -89.85
C ASP A 159 13.08 -1.26 -91.13
N GLY A 160 12.76 0.01 -91.45
CA GLY A 160 12.20 0.40 -92.74
C GLY A 160 13.20 0.39 -93.90
N GLN A 161 14.50 0.20 -93.66
CA GLN A 161 15.49 -0.05 -94.71
C GLN A 161 16.56 -1.03 -94.21
N PHE A 162 16.92 -1.97 -95.07
CA PHE A 162 17.95 -3.00 -94.93
C PHE A 162 17.50 -4.39 -94.44
N ASP A 163 16.69 -5.04 -95.29
CA ASP A 163 17.09 -6.37 -95.78
C ASP A 163 18.53 -6.28 -96.30
N LEU A 164 19.50 -6.90 -95.61
CA LEU A 164 20.67 -7.57 -96.21
C LEU A 164 21.63 -8.09 -95.12
N LYS A 165 21.78 -9.42 -95.13
CA LYS A 165 22.90 -10.23 -94.59
C LYS A 165 23.06 -10.29 -93.07
N ARG A 166 22.41 -11.31 -92.49
CA ARG A 166 22.79 -11.88 -91.20
C ARG A 166 23.89 -12.93 -91.42
N GLU A 167 25.15 -12.55 -91.28
CA GLU A 167 26.25 -13.52 -91.17
C GLU A 167 26.18 -14.24 -89.81
N ARG A 168 26.37 -15.57 -89.87
CA ARG A 168 26.53 -16.44 -88.70
C ARG A 168 27.91 -16.18 -88.08
N SER A 169 27.93 -16.03 -86.77
CA SER A 169 29.05 -16.51 -85.94
C SER A 169 28.48 -17.44 -84.87
N GLU A 170 28.90 -18.70 -84.96
CA GLU A 170 28.63 -19.75 -83.99
C GLU A 170 29.56 -19.55 -82.79
N GLU A 171 29.02 -19.30 -81.60
CA GLU A 171 29.70 -19.66 -80.35
C GLU A 171 28.69 -20.20 -79.34
N ASN A 172 29.03 -21.36 -78.80
CA ASN A 172 28.20 -22.25 -78.00
C ASN A 172 27.81 -21.66 -76.64
N PHE A 173 26.51 -21.70 -76.31
CA PHE A 173 26.06 -21.81 -74.93
C PHE A 173 25.00 -22.91 -74.83
N ASP A 174 25.31 -23.90 -73.99
CA ASP A 174 24.45 -25.03 -73.66
C ASP A 174 23.09 -24.56 -73.11
N PHE A 175 22.00 -24.93 -73.78
CA PHE A 175 20.66 -24.79 -73.23
C PHE A 175 20.31 -26.04 -72.40
N PRO A 176 19.94 -25.92 -71.12
CA PRO A 176 19.23 -27.00 -70.44
C PRO A 176 17.82 -27.14 -71.03
N PRO A 177 17.21 -28.34 -70.98
CA PRO A 177 15.96 -28.61 -71.67
C PRO A 177 14.83 -27.74 -71.12
N LYS A 178 13.98 -27.24 -72.02
CA LYS A 178 12.77 -26.48 -71.70
C LYS A 178 11.96 -27.21 -70.63
N LYS A 179 11.90 -26.65 -69.41
CA LYS A 179 10.94 -27.10 -68.40
C LYS A 179 9.52 -26.88 -68.95
N THR A 180 8.74 -27.95 -68.92
CA THR A 180 7.30 -27.99 -69.19
C THR A 180 6.59 -26.87 -68.43
N ARG A 181 5.87 -26.01 -69.16
CA ARG A 181 4.99 -25.02 -68.54
C ARG A 181 3.84 -25.76 -67.86
N TYR A 182 3.86 -25.83 -66.53
CA TYR A 182 2.67 -26.20 -65.77
C TYR A 182 1.64 -25.09 -65.94
N ASN A 183 0.47 -25.45 -66.46
CA ASN A 183 -0.68 -24.57 -66.56
C ASN A 183 -1.29 -24.44 -65.16
N ILE A 184 -0.68 -23.61 -64.31
CA ILE A 184 -1.17 -23.27 -62.97
C ILE A 184 -2.12 -22.07 -63.13
N PRO A 185 -3.29 -22.05 -62.49
CA PRO A 185 -4.18 -20.91 -62.53
C PRO A 185 -3.46 -19.65 -62.03
N VAL A 186 -3.42 -18.64 -62.89
CA VAL A 186 -2.78 -17.35 -62.65
C VAL A 186 -3.63 -16.55 -61.66
N ILE A 187 -3.38 -16.73 -60.35
CA ILE A 187 -3.91 -15.86 -59.28
C ILE A 187 -2.83 -14.86 -58.81
N ILE A 188 -1.60 -14.97 -59.31
CA ILE A 188 -0.47 -14.15 -58.83
C ILE A 188 -0.48 -12.72 -59.43
N HIS A 189 -1.27 -12.44 -60.48
CA HIS A 189 -1.26 -11.12 -61.13
C HIS A 189 -2.19 -10.06 -60.52
N GLN A 190 -2.70 -10.26 -59.29
CA GLN A 190 -3.43 -9.21 -58.56
C GLN A 190 -2.82 -8.85 -57.20
N LEU A 191 -1.71 -9.50 -56.82
CA LEU A 191 -0.98 -9.12 -55.61
C LEU A 191 0.06 -8.08 -55.99
N THR A 192 -0.05 -6.90 -55.39
CA THR A 192 1.00 -5.87 -55.52
C THR A 192 2.29 -6.37 -54.86
N GLU A 193 3.45 -5.89 -55.31
CA GLU A 193 4.77 -6.25 -54.74
C GLU A 193 4.78 -6.11 -53.20
N HIS A 194 4.12 -5.08 -52.69
CA HIS A 194 3.93 -4.85 -51.25
C HIS A 194 3.13 -5.95 -50.53
N GLN A 195 2.11 -6.53 -51.17
CA GLN A 195 1.32 -7.61 -50.57
C GLN A 195 2.13 -8.91 -50.49
N ILE A 196 2.93 -9.18 -51.52
CA ILE A 196 3.86 -10.32 -51.54
C ILE A 196 4.91 -10.16 -50.43
N GLU A 197 5.46 -8.95 -50.27
CA GLU A 197 6.46 -8.67 -49.25
C GLU A 197 5.87 -8.74 -47.82
N ALA A 198 4.63 -8.27 -47.63
CA ALA A 198 3.93 -8.38 -46.36
C ALA A 198 3.64 -9.84 -45.96
N ASP A 199 3.28 -10.69 -46.93
CA ASP A 199 3.07 -12.11 -46.72
C ASP A 199 4.39 -12.85 -46.42
N ILE A 200 5.49 -12.48 -47.10
CA ILE A 200 6.83 -13.00 -46.80
C ILE A 200 7.24 -12.62 -45.37
N ARG A 201 7.09 -11.35 -44.99
CA ARG A 201 7.39 -10.90 -43.62
C ARG A 201 6.53 -11.62 -42.57
N SER A 202 5.25 -11.84 -42.88
CA SER A 202 4.34 -12.57 -41.99
C SER A 202 4.73 -14.05 -41.84
N MET A 203 5.20 -14.67 -42.93
CA MET A 203 5.71 -16.04 -42.92
C MET A 203 7.04 -16.15 -42.17
N GLU A 204 7.96 -15.21 -42.35
CA GLU A 204 9.22 -15.13 -41.60
C GLU A 204 8.97 -14.94 -40.11
N LEU A 205 8.01 -14.09 -39.73
CA LEU A 205 7.60 -13.89 -38.34
C LEU A 205 6.98 -15.17 -37.75
N ALA A 206 6.15 -15.88 -38.52
CA ALA A 206 5.55 -17.14 -38.09
C ALA A 206 6.61 -18.25 -37.90
N ILE A 207 7.64 -18.30 -38.76
CA ILE A 207 8.79 -19.21 -38.60
C ILE A 207 9.58 -18.84 -37.34
N LEU A 208 9.86 -17.55 -37.13
CA LEU A 208 10.58 -17.08 -35.94
C LEU A 208 9.83 -17.41 -34.64
N ILE A 209 8.50 -17.22 -34.63
CA ILE A 209 7.64 -17.61 -33.50
C ILE A 209 7.62 -19.13 -33.31
N ALA A 210 7.59 -19.91 -34.39
CA ALA A 210 7.62 -21.37 -34.32
C ALA A 210 8.98 -21.89 -33.80
N ASP A 211 10.08 -21.26 -34.18
CA ASP A 211 11.43 -21.58 -33.70
C ASP A 211 11.61 -21.14 -32.24
N MET A 212 11.13 -19.96 -31.86
CA MET A 212 11.05 -19.54 -30.45
C MET A 212 10.17 -20.49 -29.62
N LYS A 213 9.13 -21.10 -30.22
CA LYS A 213 8.24 -22.06 -29.54
C LYS A 213 8.83 -23.48 -29.47
N ARG A 214 9.77 -23.83 -30.37
CA ARG A 214 10.57 -25.06 -30.28
C ARG A 214 11.70 -24.93 -29.26
N ASP A 215 12.27 -23.73 -29.12
CA ASP A 215 13.32 -23.43 -28.14
C ASP A 215 12.76 -23.04 -26.76
N SER A 216 11.48 -22.68 -26.66
CA SER A 216 10.77 -22.50 -25.38
C SER A 216 10.09 -23.80 -24.91
N GLY A 217 10.92 -24.75 -24.50
CA GLY A 217 10.63 -25.43 -23.23
C GLY A 217 10.55 -24.40 -22.09
N PRO A 218 10.02 -24.73 -20.89
CA PRO A 218 9.78 -23.75 -19.84
C PRO A 218 11.07 -22.96 -19.58
N LEU A 219 11.01 -21.65 -19.82
CA LEU A 219 12.12 -20.70 -19.74
C LEU A 219 13.04 -21.05 -18.56
N ARG A 220 14.16 -21.71 -18.87
CA ARG A 220 15.26 -21.91 -17.93
C ARG A 220 15.88 -20.54 -17.73
N MET A 221 15.40 -19.81 -16.73
CA MET A 221 16.15 -18.68 -16.18
C MET A 221 17.55 -19.19 -15.80
N ALA A 222 18.57 -18.60 -16.41
CA ALA A 222 19.96 -19.07 -16.40
C ALA A 222 20.68 -18.74 -15.09
N ASN A 223 20.07 -19.06 -13.95
CA ASN A 223 20.73 -18.89 -12.68
C ASN A 223 20.10 -19.83 -11.64
N SER A 224 20.69 -21.01 -11.46
CA SER A 224 20.22 -22.02 -10.49
C SER A 224 20.25 -21.48 -9.06
N GLU A 225 21.23 -20.63 -8.75
CA GLU A 225 21.35 -19.96 -7.45
C GLU A 225 20.24 -18.93 -7.24
N LEU A 226 19.90 -18.18 -8.29
CA LEU A 226 18.83 -17.18 -8.24
C LEU A 226 17.45 -17.84 -8.22
N ARG A 227 17.31 -19.03 -8.81
CA ARG A 227 16.11 -19.87 -8.69
C ARG A 227 16.01 -20.53 -7.33
N GLU A 228 17.13 -20.89 -6.69
CA GLU A 228 17.16 -21.39 -5.31
C GLU A 228 16.93 -20.27 -4.29
N LEU A 229 17.39 -19.05 -4.56
CA LEU A 229 17.11 -17.85 -3.78
C LEU A 229 15.68 -17.37 -3.97
N LEU A 230 15.15 -17.43 -5.20
CA LEU A 230 13.72 -17.22 -5.46
C LEU A 230 12.88 -18.32 -4.83
N ASP A 231 13.24 -19.62 -4.92
CA ASP A 231 12.53 -20.69 -4.20
C ASP A 231 12.67 -20.55 -2.68
N LYS A 232 13.78 -20.00 -2.16
CA LYS A 232 13.91 -19.67 -0.72
C LYS A 232 13.11 -18.43 -0.33
N ALA A 233 12.93 -17.47 -1.23
CA ALA A 233 12.13 -16.26 -1.02
C ALA A 233 10.63 -16.45 -1.37
N SER A 234 10.30 -17.46 -2.19
CA SER A 234 8.97 -17.81 -2.70
C SER A 234 8.45 -19.12 -2.14
N ARG A 235 9.25 -19.86 -1.36
CA ARG A 235 8.69 -20.52 -0.19
C ARG A 235 7.97 -19.41 0.54
N LYS A 236 6.65 -19.40 0.36
CA LYS A 236 5.71 -18.94 1.38
C LYS A 236 6.45 -19.11 2.69
N LEU A 237 6.71 -18.01 3.37
CA LEU A 237 6.98 -18.06 4.79
C LEU A 237 6.03 -19.15 5.30
N ASP A 238 6.54 -20.28 5.80
CA ASP A 238 5.75 -21.37 6.36
C ASP A 238 5.06 -20.79 7.61
N LEU A 239 4.14 -19.86 7.37
CA LEU A 239 3.21 -19.31 8.30
C LEU A 239 2.20 -20.45 8.45
N PRO A 240 1.97 -20.94 9.67
CA PRO A 240 1.13 -22.10 9.95
C PRO A 240 -0.36 -21.93 9.57
N PHE A 241 -0.70 -20.90 8.79
CA PHE A 241 -2.05 -20.46 8.46
C PHE A 241 -2.46 -20.75 7.01
N ASP A 242 -1.61 -21.44 6.24
CA ASP A 242 -1.84 -21.76 4.82
C ASP A 242 -2.29 -23.22 4.61
N ASN A 243 -2.93 -23.82 5.61
CA ASN A 243 -3.55 -25.15 5.46
C ASN A 243 -4.87 -24.98 4.68
N GLU A 244 -5.08 -25.80 3.64
CA GLU A 244 -6.34 -25.80 2.88
C GLU A 244 -7.57 -26.13 3.75
N GLU A 245 -7.35 -26.81 4.88
CA GLU A 245 -8.34 -27.01 5.94
C GLU A 245 -7.84 -26.44 7.28
N PRO A 246 -8.64 -25.61 7.98
CA PRO A 246 -8.27 -25.07 9.28
C PRO A 246 -8.23 -26.21 10.32
N ILE A 247 -7.07 -26.39 10.95
CA ILE A 247 -6.87 -27.35 12.04
C ILE A 247 -7.20 -26.66 13.37
N ASP A 248 -8.12 -27.22 14.15
CA ASP A 248 -8.43 -26.72 15.49
C ASP A 248 -7.29 -27.04 16.47
N ILE A 249 -6.64 -26.00 16.99
CA ILE A 249 -5.55 -26.09 17.96
C ILE A 249 -5.95 -25.64 19.36
N THR A 250 -7.24 -25.39 19.63
CA THR A 250 -7.72 -24.78 20.88
C THR A 250 -7.28 -25.57 22.11
N ASN A 251 -7.55 -26.88 22.15
CA ASN A 251 -7.19 -27.73 23.29
C ASN A 251 -5.68 -27.82 23.49
N ARG A 252 -4.94 -27.98 22.38
CA ARG A 252 -3.47 -28.03 22.41
C ARG A 252 -2.87 -26.72 22.91
N PHE A 253 -3.41 -25.57 22.53
CA PHE A 253 -2.95 -24.26 22.98
C PHE A 253 -3.10 -24.11 24.50
N PHE A 254 -4.26 -24.46 25.07
CA PHE A 254 -4.47 -24.38 26.52
C PHE A 254 -3.65 -25.40 27.31
N GLU A 255 -3.47 -26.60 26.76
CA GLU A 255 -2.56 -27.61 27.31
C GLU A 255 -1.13 -27.09 27.33
N ASP A 256 -0.62 -26.56 26.21
CA ASP A 256 0.72 -26.00 26.12
C ASP A 256 0.89 -24.80 27.07
N CYS A 257 -0.06 -23.88 27.17
CA CYS A 257 0.02 -22.78 28.15
C CYS A 257 0.06 -23.28 29.61
N SER A 258 -0.65 -24.37 29.92
CA SER A 258 -0.72 -24.93 31.27
C SER A 258 0.48 -25.84 31.61
N LEU A 259 0.99 -26.59 30.63
CA LEU A 259 2.06 -27.58 30.77
C LEU A 259 3.46 -26.97 30.57
N SER A 260 3.59 -25.93 29.74
CA SER A 260 4.84 -25.18 29.54
C SER A 260 5.26 -24.39 30.79
N GLY A 261 4.41 -24.36 31.82
CA GLY A 261 4.72 -23.74 33.10
C GLY A 261 4.78 -22.22 33.03
N LEU A 262 3.96 -21.58 32.17
CA LEU A 262 3.85 -20.12 32.21
C LEU A 262 3.37 -19.70 33.59
N SER A 263 4.26 -19.08 34.34
CA SER A 263 3.95 -18.53 35.65
C SER A 263 3.14 -17.25 35.50
N LEU A 264 2.40 -16.89 36.53
CA LEU A 264 1.59 -15.67 36.53
C LEU A 264 2.49 -14.44 36.26
N GLY A 265 2.26 -13.77 35.13
CA GLY A 265 3.05 -12.61 34.70
C GLY A 265 4.07 -12.89 33.58
N GLU A 266 4.21 -14.14 33.13
CA GLU A 266 5.02 -14.49 31.96
C GLU A 266 4.23 -14.29 30.65
N VAL A 267 4.91 -13.82 29.60
CA VAL A 267 4.32 -13.57 28.29
C VAL A 267 5.22 -14.16 27.21
N VAL A 268 4.66 -15.03 26.39
CA VAL A 268 5.36 -15.55 25.20
C VAL A 268 5.16 -14.58 24.05
N ARG A 269 6.26 -14.05 23.54
CA ARG A 269 6.30 -13.12 22.39
C ARG A 269 7.60 -13.33 21.62
N TYR A 270 7.64 -12.82 20.38
CA TYR A 270 8.90 -12.70 19.65
C TYR A 270 9.80 -11.63 20.30
N ASP A 271 11.11 -11.84 20.26
CA ASP A 271 12.10 -10.92 20.82
C ASP A 271 12.01 -9.51 20.21
N SER A 272 11.62 -9.43 18.94
CA SER A 272 11.46 -8.18 18.19
C SER A 272 10.20 -7.39 18.53
N PHE A 273 9.20 -8.00 19.19
CA PHE A 273 7.90 -7.37 19.45
C PHE A 273 7.87 -6.76 20.85
N SER A 274 7.64 -5.45 20.97
CA SER A 274 7.66 -4.77 22.26
C SER A 274 6.28 -4.76 22.93
N LEU A 275 6.23 -4.91 24.26
CA LEU A 275 4.96 -4.76 25.00
C LEU A 275 4.36 -3.35 24.87
N GLY A 276 5.19 -2.34 24.55
CA GLY A 276 4.70 -0.99 24.25
C GLY A 276 3.83 -0.95 23.00
N GLU A 277 4.09 -1.80 22.00
CA GLU A 277 3.28 -1.92 20.79
C GLU A 277 1.94 -2.61 21.09
N ALA A 278 1.91 -3.51 22.08
CA ALA A 278 0.67 -4.13 22.54
C ALA A 278 -0.26 -3.15 23.27
N MET A 279 0.23 -2.01 23.75
CA MET A 279 -0.60 -1.02 24.47
C MET A 279 -1.62 -0.31 23.57
N SER A 280 -1.42 -0.30 22.25
CA SER A 280 -2.38 0.24 21.28
C SER A 280 -3.29 -0.84 20.67
N ALA A 281 -3.16 -2.09 21.13
CA ALA A 281 -4.00 -3.18 20.63
C ALA A 281 -5.47 -2.95 20.95
N VAL A 282 -6.34 -3.29 20.00
CA VAL A 282 -7.79 -3.26 20.19
C VAL A 282 -8.21 -4.52 20.94
N GLU A 283 -8.89 -4.34 22.07
CA GLU A 283 -9.48 -5.44 22.83
C GLU A 283 -10.84 -5.80 22.25
N LEU A 284 -10.97 -7.04 21.78
CA LEU A 284 -12.25 -7.56 21.30
C LEU A 284 -13.20 -7.75 22.48
N MET A 285 -14.49 -7.59 22.22
CA MET A 285 -15.56 -7.72 23.20
C MET A 285 -15.63 -6.63 24.29
N ASP A 286 -14.78 -5.60 24.22
CA ASP A 286 -14.88 -4.40 25.07
C ASP A 286 -15.72 -3.32 24.38
N GLU A 287 -16.77 -2.79 25.02
CA GLU A 287 -17.69 -1.81 24.40
C GLU A 287 -17.01 -0.49 23.97
N LYS A 288 -15.92 -0.09 24.61
CA LYS A 288 -15.20 1.16 24.32
C LYS A 288 -14.17 0.97 23.22
N MET A 289 -13.48 -0.16 23.20
CA MET A 289 -12.38 -0.43 22.27
C MET A 289 -12.86 -1.18 21.00
N ASP A 290 -13.86 -2.04 21.13
CA ASP A 290 -14.41 -2.83 20.05
C ASP A 290 -15.62 -2.12 19.38
N ILE A 291 -15.39 -1.61 18.17
CA ILE A 291 -16.47 -0.99 17.37
C ILE A 291 -17.57 -1.99 16.98
N GLY A 292 -17.27 -3.30 16.99
CA GLY A 292 -18.22 -4.37 16.73
C GLY A 292 -19.21 -4.60 17.86
N MET A 293 -18.88 -4.17 19.09
CA MET A 293 -19.75 -4.31 20.26
C MET A 293 -20.89 -3.29 20.32
N LYS A 294 -20.62 -2.07 19.85
CA LYS A 294 -21.66 -1.06 19.71
C LYS A 294 -22.56 -1.43 18.54
N LYS A 295 -23.79 -1.84 18.86
CA LYS A 295 -24.88 -1.90 17.88
C LYS A 295 -25.13 -0.48 17.37
N VAL A 296 -24.45 -0.10 16.29
CA VAL A 296 -24.69 1.18 15.63
C VAL A 296 -26.15 1.18 15.23
N THR A 297 -26.93 2.08 15.83
CA THR A 297 -28.40 2.05 15.83
C THR A 297 -29.00 2.19 14.43
N ARG A 298 -28.20 2.59 13.43
CA ARG A 298 -28.47 2.47 12.00
C ARG A 298 -27.23 2.95 11.24
N ARG A 299 -26.49 2.07 10.57
CA ARG A 299 -25.55 2.50 9.52
C ARG A 299 -26.36 2.60 8.22
N ILE A 300 -27.09 3.68 8.03
CA ILE A 300 -27.74 3.91 6.73
C ILE A 300 -26.62 4.28 5.75
N GLY A 301 -26.18 3.30 4.96
CA GLY A 301 -25.23 3.55 3.87
C GLY A 301 -25.89 4.31 2.72
N LEU A 302 -25.10 4.73 1.73
CA LEU A 302 -25.62 5.52 0.59
C LEU A 302 -26.72 4.78 -0.17
N GLU A 303 -26.52 3.49 -0.43
CA GLU A 303 -27.51 2.63 -1.11
C GLU A 303 -28.80 2.48 -0.29
N GLU A 304 -28.69 2.36 1.02
CA GLU A 304 -29.84 2.25 1.91
C GLU A 304 -30.62 3.57 1.98
N SER A 305 -29.92 4.71 2.00
CA SER A 305 -30.53 6.05 1.92
C SER A 305 -31.28 6.25 0.60
N ILE A 306 -30.70 5.81 -0.51
CA ILE A 306 -31.35 5.84 -1.83
C ILE A 306 -32.59 4.94 -1.85
N ALA A 307 -32.47 3.70 -1.35
CA ALA A 307 -33.57 2.75 -1.30
C ALA A 307 -34.72 3.21 -0.39
N MET A 308 -34.42 3.94 0.69
CA MET A 308 -35.41 4.54 1.57
C MET A 308 -36.03 5.84 1.01
N GLY A 309 -35.56 6.33 -0.14
CA GLY A 309 -36.01 7.59 -0.73
C GLY A 309 -35.57 8.83 0.04
N LEU A 310 -34.57 8.72 0.93
CA LEU A 310 -33.98 9.84 1.69
C LEU A 310 -32.98 10.65 0.85
N TYR A 311 -32.79 10.24 -0.40
CA TYR A 311 -31.88 10.86 -1.36
C TYR A 311 -32.67 11.75 -2.31
N GLU A 312 -33.37 12.75 -1.77
CA GLU A 312 -34.16 13.68 -2.57
C GLU A 312 -33.32 14.92 -2.94
N SER A 313 -33.42 15.39 -4.18
CA SER A 313 -32.69 16.58 -4.66
C SER A 313 -33.47 17.87 -4.40
N SER A 314 -34.16 17.98 -3.26
CA SER A 314 -34.83 19.23 -2.92
C SER A 314 -33.79 20.32 -2.62
N LEU A 315 -34.08 21.57 -2.98
CA LEU A 315 -33.19 22.69 -2.70
C LEU A 315 -32.91 22.83 -1.19
N ALA A 316 -33.90 22.54 -0.36
CA ALA A 316 -33.77 22.60 1.09
C ALA A 316 -32.77 21.55 1.60
N GLU A 317 -32.90 20.29 1.17
CA GLU A 317 -31.98 19.22 1.57
C GLU A 317 -30.57 19.45 1.05
N GLN A 318 -30.43 19.94 -0.19
CA GLN A 318 -29.14 20.32 -0.75
C GLN A 318 -28.45 21.38 0.11
N LEU A 319 -29.16 22.46 0.47
CA LEU A 319 -28.61 23.52 1.32
C LEU A 319 -28.25 23.03 2.72
N THR A 320 -29.15 22.26 3.37
CA THR A 320 -28.88 21.72 4.71
C THR A 320 -27.68 20.78 4.70
N THR A 321 -27.55 19.94 3.69
CA THR A 321 -26.39 19.03 3.55
C THR A 321 -25.11 19.81 3.30
N TYR A 322 -25.16 20.87 2.50
CA TYR A 322 -24.00 21.72 2.22
C TYR A 322 -23.53 22.45 3.48
N ASP A 323 -24.48 23.03 4.23
CA ASP A 323 -24.22 23.73 5.49
C ASP A 323 -23.61 22.78 6.53
N ALA A 324 -24.23 21.61 6.73
CA ALA A 324 -23.72 20.59 7.65
C ALA A 324 -22.31 20.10 7.25
N THR A 325 -22.03 19.95 5.96
CA THR A 325 -20.72 19.53 5.46
C THR A 325 -19.66 20.61 5.71
N LEU A 326 -20.01 21.89 5.51
CA LEU A 326 -19.12 23.02 5.81
C LEU A 326 -18.86 23.13 7.32
N CYS A 327 -19.87 22.96 8.16
CA CYS A 327 -19.70 22.91 9.61
C CYS A 327 -18.75 21.77 10.01
N ALA A 328 -18.97 20.56 9.51
CA ALA A 328 -18.10 19.42 9.78
C ALA A 328 -16.66 19.65 9.31
N PHE A 329 -16.48 20.30 8.16
CA PHE A 329 -15.17 20.71 7.65
C PHE A 329 -14.46 21.70 8.59
N VAL A 330 -15.16 22.73 9.06
CA VAL A 330 -14.58 23.70 10.01
C VAL A 330 -14.22 23.00 11.32
N THR A 331 -15.10 22.15 11.86
CA THR A 331 -14.82 21.38 13.09
C THR A 331 -13.62 20.46 12.95
N TRP A 332 -13.38 19.89 11.77
CA TRP A 332 -12.15 19.14 11.48
C TRP A 332 -10.91 20.06 11.53
N LEU A 333 -10.95 21.20 10.86
CA LEU A 333 -9.85 22.17 10.86
C LEU A 333 -9.54 22.76 12.24
N GLU A 334 -10.52 22.79 13.15
CA GLU A 334 -10.36 23.19 14.55
C GLU A 334 -9.72 22.11 15.44
N GLY A 335 -9.47 20.91 14.91
CA GLY A 335 -8.71 19.85 15.59
C GLY A 335 -9.56 18.67 16.07
N SER A 336 -10.77 18.48 15.55
CA SER A 336 -11.54 17.24 15.77
C SER A 336 -11.17 16.18 14.73
N CYS A 337 -11.26 14.88 15.07
CA CYS A 337 -10.88 13.81 14.14
C CYS A 337 -11.73 13.80 12.86
N ILE A 338 -11.09 13.61 11.70
CA ILE A 338 -11.77 13.53 10.41
C ILE A 338 -12.84 12.42 10.34
N GLY A 339 -12.58 11.28 11.01
CA GLY A 339 -13.49 10.14 11.08
C GLY A 339 -14.79 10.43 11.83
N GLN A 340 -14.77 11.42 12.73
CA GLN A 340 -15.93 11.83 13.54
C GLN A 340 -16.63 13.08 12.99
N THR A 341 -16.08 13.69 11.93
CA THR A 341 -16.58 14.93 11.34
C THR A 341 -16.98 14.68 9.88
N LEU A 342 -16.07 14.87 8.92
CA LEU A 342 -16.36 14.75 7.49
C LEU A 342 -16.82 13.36 7.08
N TRP A 343 -16.18 12.29 7.58
CA TRP A 343 -16.53 10.91 7.21
C TRP A 343 -17.83 10.40 7.82
N THR A 344 -18.51 11.23 8.62
CA THR A 344 -19.90 10.96 9.02
C THR A 344 -20.89 11.25 7.88
N ASN A 345 -20.51 12.09 6.90
CA ASN A 345 -21.33 12.35 5.73
C ASN A 345 -21.17 11.19 4.74
N VAL A 346 -22.27 10.45 4.55
CA VAL A 346 -22.38 9.29 3.67
C VAL A 346 -22.04 9.62 2.20
N LEU A 347 -22.26 10.85 1.75
CA LEU A 347 -21.93 11.30 0.40
C LEU A 347 -20.41 11.40 0.17
N LEU A 348 -19.64 11.59 1.24
CA LEU A 348 -18.18 11.76 1.17
C LEU A 348 -17.45 10.42 1.29
N THR A 349 -18.08 9.40 1.87
CA THR A 349 -17.47 8.08 2.08
C THR A 349 -17.18 7.36 0.76
N ASP A 350 -18.07 7.50 -0.24
CA ASP A 350 -17.89 6.93 -1.56
C ASP A 350 -18.31 7.94 -2.66
N PRO A 351 -17.39 8.85 -3.05
CA PRO A 351 -17.70 9.91 -4.01
C PRO A 351 -18.06 9.39 -5.40
N GLU A 352 -17.51 8.24 -5.82
CA GLU A 352 -17.72 7.67 -7.16
C GLU A 352 -19.17 7.19 -7.37
N ARG A 353 -19.84 6.80 -6.30
CA ARG A 353 -21.26 6.40 -6.34
C ARG A 353 -22.22 7.56 -6.51
N VAL A 354 -21.78 8.79 -6.22
CA VAL A 354 -22.61 10.00 -6.38
C VAL A 354 -22.51 10.50 -7.81
N ARG A 355 -23.36 9.97 -8.69
CA ARG A 355 -23.30 10.29 -10.12
C ARG A 355 -23.76 11.73 -10.42
N PHE A 356 -22.94 12.44 -11.19
CA PHE A 356 -23.24 13.79 -11.65
C PHE A 356 -24.54 13.88 -12.48
N ASP A 357 -24.82 12.84 -13.28
CA ASP A 357 -26.03 12.77 -14.12
C ASP A 357 -27.33 12.75 -13.30
N GLU A 358 -27.28 12.24 -12.08
CA GLU A 358 -28.43 12.06 -11.20
C GLU A 358 -28.56 13.23 -10.23
N HIS A 359 -27.45 13.62 -9.58
CA HIS A 359 -27.42 14.70 -8.58
C HIS A 359 -26.18 15.57 -8.76
N PRO A 360 -26.22 16.60 -9.63
CA PRO A 360 -25.04 17.40 -9.95
C PRO A 360 -24.50 18.18 -8.75
N VAL A 361 -25.38 18.63 -7.84
CA VAL A 361 -24.97 19.39 -6.64
C VAL A 361 -24.23 18.50 -5.65
N PHE A 362 -24.75 17.31 -5.35
CA PHE A 362 -24.11 16.37 -4.44
C PHE A 362 -22.83 15.78 -5.01
N ALA A 363 -22.78 15.53 -6.33
CA ALA A 363 -21.56 15.09 -6.99
C ALA A 363 -20.45 16.16 -6.91
N CYS A 364 -20.80 17.43 -7.14
CA CYS A 364 -19.85 18.54 -6.96
C CYS A 364 -19.38 18.67 -5.51
N LEU A 365 -20.28 18.52 -4.54
CA LEU A 365 -19.94 18.53 -3.11
C LEU A 365 -18.96 17.39 -2.78
N SER A 366 -19.30 16.15 -3.14
CA SER A 366 -18.51 14.96 -2.78
C SER A 366 -17.10 15.01 -3.38
N HIS A 367 -17.00 15.23 -4.69
CA HIS A 367 -15.72 15.35 -5.36
C HIS A 367 -14.95 16.59 -4.92
N GLY A 368 -15.63 17.72 -4.71
CA GLY A 368 -15.01 18.96 -4.25
C GLY A 368 -14.36 18.81 -2.88
N PHE A 369 -15.09 18.29 -1.89
CA PHE A 369 -14.54 18.07 -0.55
C PHE A 369 -13.48 16.98 -0.52
N TYR A 370 -13.61 15.92 -1.32
CA TYR A 370 -12.55 14.93 -1.47
C TYR A 370 -11.22 15.57 -1.92
N GLN A 371 -11.28 16.46 -2.92
CA GLN A 371 -10.09 17.19 -3.38
C GLN A 371 -9.55 18.16 -2.32
N ILE A 372 -10.43 18.85 -1.59
CA ILE A 372 -10.01 19.73 -0.47
C ILE A 372 -9.26 18.91 0.59
N VAL A 373 -9.78 17.74 0.98
CA VAL A 373 -9.10 16.86 1.95
C VAL A 373 -7.74 16.40 1.43
N MET A 374 -7.61 16.08 0.14
CA MET A 374 -6.31 15.73 -0.47
C MET A 374 -5.32 16.91 -0.45
N ILE A 375 -5.79 18.12 -0.71
CA ILE A 375 -4.97 19.34 -0.63
C ILE A 375 -4.51 19.57 0.80
N VAL A 376 -5.42 19.50 1.78
CA VAL A 376 -5.08 19.67 3.21
C VAL A 376 -4.08 18.60 3.65
N LYS A 377 -4.27 17.35 3.25
CA LYS A 377 -3.30 16.26 3.50
C LYS A 377 -1.92 16.60 2.92
N SER A 378 -1.86 17.06 1.67
CA SER A 378 -0.60 17.47 1.04
C SER A 378 0.06 18.64 1.79
N ILE A 379 -0.72 19.61 2.25
CA ILE A 379 -0.21 20.73 3.06
C ILE A 379 0.38 20.21 4.37
N ILE A 380 -0.33 19.35 5.11
CA ILE A 380 0.14 18.80 6.39
C ILE A 380 1.45 18.03 6.21
N GLN A 381 1.52 17.15 5.21
CA GLN A 381 2.72 16.37 4.89
C GLN A 381 3.92 17.27 4.55
N ASN A 382 3.68 18.39 3.87
CA ASN A 382 4.73 19.35 3.51
C ASN A 382 5.10 20.30 4.67
N ALA A 383 4.17 20.55 5.60
CA ALA A 383 4.31 21.60 6.61
C ALA A 383 5.16 21.20 7.83
N SER A 384 5.74 19.99 7.88
CA SER A 384 6.49 19.48 9.05
C SER A 384 5.69 19.62 10.36
N VAL A 385 4.37 19.54 10.26
CA VAL A 385 3.44 19.60 11.38
C VAL A 385 3.26 18.18 11.92
N TYR A 386 3.17 18.04 13.24
CA TYR A 386 2.92 16.72 13.85
C TYR A 386 1.49 16.28 13.55
N GLU A 387 1.37 15.21 12.75
CA GLU A 387 0.11 14.47 12.50
C GLU A 387 -0.50 14.04 13.85
N GLU A 388 -1.83 14.02 13.94
CA GLU A 388 -2.63 13.70 15.14
C GLU A 388 -2.60 14.73 16.30
N VAL A 389 -1.58 15.58 16.41
CA VAL A 389 -1.53 16.64 17.44
C VAL A 389 -2.16 17.94 16.95
N ASN A 390 -1.87 18.32 15.70
CA ASN A 390 -2.38 19.57 15.11
C ASN A 390 -3.53 19.33 14.13
N PHE A 391 -3.57 18.15 13.51
CA PHE A 391 -4.60 17.74 12.56
C PHE A 391 -4.87 16.23 12.73
N PRO A 392 -5.95 15.87 13.44
CA PRO A 392 -6.38 14.48 13.66
C PRO A 392 -7.40 13.94 12.64
#